data_AF-A0A975VG64-F1
#
_entry.id   AF-A0A975VG64-F1
#
_cell.length_a   1.000
_cell.length_b   1.000
_cell.length_c   1.000
_cell.angle_alpha   90.00
_cell.angle_beta   90.00
_cell.angle_gamma   90.00
#
_symmetry.space_group_name_H-M   'P 1'
#
loop_
_entity.id
_entity.type
_entity.pdbx_description
1 polymer ?
#
loop_
_entity_poly.entity_id
_entity_poly.type
_entity_poly.pdbx_seq_one_letter_code
_entity_poly.pdbx_strand_id
1 'polypeptide(L)' 'MPGRLDDSATRDLILELLAGEFVSIRLVAEAVERTPELIRAKHFKPLLDEGRIIAKYPENPSHPEQAYKLALPNHRQ' A
#
# COMPACT_ATOMS: atom_id res chain seq x y z
N MET A 1 -7.31 -21.22 18.14
CA MET A 1 -7.97 -20.11 17.42
C MET A 1 -7.01 -19.68 16.31
N PRO A 2 -7.26 -19.89 15.01
CA PRO A 2 -6.25 -19.55 14.01
C PRO A 2 -6.26 -18.05 13.72
N GLY A 3 -5.07 -17.45 13.84
CA GLY A 3 -4.56 -16.45 12.91
C GLY A 3 -5.29 -15.12 12.82
N ARG A 4 -5.20 -14.26 13.84
CA ARG A 4 -5.13 -12.82 13.55
C ARG A 4 -3.70 -12.58 13.07
N LEU A 5 -3.47 -12.63 11.75
CA LEU A 5 -2.29 -11.99 11.18
C LEU A 5 -2.30 -10.56 11.73
N ASP A 6 -1.34 -10.26 12.60
CA ASP A 6 -1.21 -8.98 13.28
C ASP A 6 -1.24 -7.89 12.21
N ASP A 7 -2.13 -6.91 12.37
CA ASP A 7 -2.34 -5.82 11.40
C ASP A 7 -1.02 -5.11 11.04
N SER A 8 -0.08 -5.12 12.00
CA SER A 8 1.31 -4.67 11.83
C SER A 8 2.11 -5.51 10.82
N ALA A 9 2.01 -6.84 10.85
CA ALA A 9 2.73 -7.72 9.92
C ALA A 9 2.22 -7.53 8.48
N THR A 10 0.89 -7.40 8.31
CA THR A 10 0.31 -7.06 7.00
C THR A 10 0.78 -5.70 6.52
N ARG A 11 0.82 -4.69 7.40
CA ARG A 11 1.33 -3.36 7.05
C ARG A 11 2.80 -3.40 6.60
N ASP A 12 3.65 -4.13 7.30
CA ASP A 12 5.08 -4.24 6.98
C ASP A 12 5.30 -4.88 5.59
N LEU A 13 4.58 -5.96 5.31
CA LEU A 13 4.62 -6.66 4.03
C LEU A 13 4.12 -5.78 2.86
N ILE A 14 3.09 -4.97 3.12
CA ILE A 14 2.59 -3.96 2.17
C ILE A 14 3.69 -2.92 1.87
N LEU A 15 4.37 -2.42 2.91
CA LEU A 15 5.44 -1.43 2.77
C LEU A 15 6.64 -2.00 2.01
N GLU A 16 7.03 -3.25 2.26
CA GLU A 16 8.09 -3.94 1.51
C GLU A 16 7.71 -4.09 0.03
N LEU A 17 6.47 -4.49 -0.28
CA LEU A 17 6.00 -4.58 -1.67
C LEU A 17 6.07 -3.22 -2.38
N LEU A 18 5.64 -2.16 -1.69
CA LEU A 18 5.61 -0.79 -2.20
C LEU A 18 7.02 -0.17 -2.29
N ALA A 19 8.03 -0.71 -1.59
CA ALA A 19 9.38 -0.16 -1.55
C ALA A 19 10.13 -0.29 -2.88
N GLY A 20 9.90 -1.38 -3.61
CA GLY A 20 10.57 -1.64 -4.90
C GLY A 20 9.97 -0.85 -6.05
N GLU A 21 8.70 -1.13 -6.36
CA GLU A 21 8.04 -0.67 -7.58
C GLU A 21 6.63 -0.11 -7.33
N PHE A 22 6.01 0.42 -8.38
CA PHE A 22 4.62 0.83 -8.34
C PHE A 22 3.72 -0.41 -8.35
N VAL A 23 3.06 -0.67 -7.21
CA VAL A 23 2.19 -1.82 -7.04
C VAL A 23 0.73 -1.38 -7.04
N SER A 24 -0.08 -2.07 -7.85
CA SER A 24 -1.53 -1.86 -7.87
C SER A 24 -2.18 -2.38 -6.60
N ILE A 25 -3.21 -1.68 -6.11
CA ILE A 25 -3.91 -2.07 -4.87
C ILE A 25 -4.51 -3.49 -4.95
N ARG A 26 -4.86 -3.96 -6.15
CA ARG A 26 -5.31 -5.34 -6.40
C ARG A 26 -4.22 -6.35 -6.07
N LEU A 27 -3.00 -6.10 -6.52
CA LEU A 27 -1.87 -7.02 -6.32
C LEU A 27 -1.47 -7.07 -4.84
N VAL A 28 -1.53 -5.92 -4.15
CA VAL A 28 -1.35 -5.85 -2.69
C VAL A 28 -2.47 -6.62 -1.97
N ALA A 29 -3.72 -6.42 -2.39
CA ALA A 29 -4.89 -7.11 -1.85
C ALA A 29 -4.80 -8.63 -2.03
N GLU A 30 -4.36 -9.10 -3.20
CA GLU A 30 -4.15 -10.52 -3.48
C GLU A 30 -2.99 -11.08 -2.63
N ALA A 31 -1.87 -10.35 -2.53
CA ALA A 31 -0.70 -10.78 -1.75
C ALA A 31 -0.98 -10.93 -0.26
N VAL A 32 -1.88 -10.11 0.30
CA VAL A 32 -2.25 -10.17 1.73
C VAL A 32 -3.60 -10.84 1.98
N GLU A 33 -4.22 -11.40 0.94
CA GLU A 33 -5.56 -12.02 0.98
C GLU A 33 -6.64 -11.11 1.61
N ARG A 34 -6.60 -9.81 1.30
CA ARG A 34 -7.54 -8.79 1.81
C ARG A 34 -8.22 -8.02 0.69
N THR A 35 -9.36 -7.40 1.02
CA THR A 35 -10.09 -6.56 0.08
C THR A 35 -9.32 -5.24 -0.18
N PRO A 36 -9.20 -4.79 -1.44
CA PRO A 36 -8.50 -3.55 -1.77
C PRO A 36 -9.12 -2.32 -1.08
N GLU A 37 -10.44 -2.32 -0.85
CA GLU A 37 -11.12 -1.26 -0.11
C GLU A 37 -10.64 -1.15 1.35
N LEU A 38 -10.45 -2.30 2.01
CA LEU A 38 -9.96 -2.36 3.39
C LEU A 38 -8.51 -1.87 3.45
N ILE A 39 -7.67 -2.32 2.52
CA ILE A 39 -6.27 -1.89 2.40
C ILE A 39 -6.18 -0.38 2.20
N ARG A 40 -7.05 0.15 1.34
CA ARG A 40 -7.11 1.58 1.05
C ARG A 40 -7.44 2.39 2.29
N ALA A 41 -8.49 1.98 3.02
CA ALA A 41 -8.98 2.72 4.18
C ALA A 41 -8.06 2.58 5.40
N LYS A 42 -7.55 1.38 5.69
CA LYS A 42 -6.71 1.10 6.86
C LYS A 42 -5.24 1.48 6.68
N HIS A 43 -4.67 1.18 5.51
CA HIS A 43 -3.23 1.32 5.31
C HIS A 43 -2.91 2.50 4.37
N PHE A 44 -3.50 2.58 3.18
CA PHE A 44 -3.07 3.59 2.22
C PHE A 44 -3.50 5.00 2.62
N LYS A 45 -4.69 5.18 3.19
CA LYS A 45 -5.18 6.48 3.62
C LYS A 45 -4.25 7.14 4.65
N PRO A 46 -3.86 6.49 5.77
CA PRO A 46 -2.89 7.07 6.68
C PRO A 46 -1.48 7.18 6.07
N LEU A 47 -1.07 6.26 5.19
CA LEU A 47 0.24 6.36 4.53
C LEU A 47 0.33 7.51 3.52
N LEU A 48 -0.76 7.82 2.81
CA LEU A 48 -0.87 8.98 1.92
C LEU A 48 -0.87 10.27 2.73
N ASP A 49 -1.60 10.28 3.85
CA ASP A 49 -1.66 11.42 4.77
C ASP A 49 -0.30 11.72 5.43
N GLU A 50 0.42 10.68 5.86
CA GLU A 50 1.82 10.78 6.32
C GLU A 50 2.82 11.13 5.19
N GLY A 51 2.41 11.09 3.91
CA GLY A 51 3.31 11.27 2.78
C GLY A 51 4.33 10.13 2.60
N ARG A 52 4.05 8.96 3.19
CA ARG A 52 4.87 7.73 3.11
C ARG A 52 4.70 6.97 1.81
N ILE A 53 3.59 7.14 1.11
CA ILE A 53 3.34 6.54 -0.21
C ILE A 53 2.88 7.60 -1.20
N ILE A 54 3.18 7.38 -2.47
CA ILE A 54 2.69 8.19 -3.59
C ILE A 54 1.75 7.36 -4.46
N ALA A 55 0.67 7.99 -4.91
CA ALA A 55 -0.18 7.45 -5.96
C ALA A 55 0.40 7.81 -7.33
N LYS A 56 0.41 6.85 -8.26
CA LYS A 56 0.84 7.07 -9.64
C LYS A 56 -0.12 8.01 -10.38
N TYR A 57 -1.42 7.91 -10.11
CA TYR A 57 -2.47 8.74 -10.70
C TYR A 57 -3.26 9.46 -9.60
N PRO A 58 -2.70 10.51 -8.97
CA PRO A 58 -3.40 11.26 -7.92
C PRO A 58 -4.67 11.96 -8.45
N GLU A 59 -4.70 12.29 -9.74
CA GLU A 59 -5.85 12.90 -10.43
C GLU A 59 -7.07 11.98 -10.52
N ASN A 60 -6.85 10.66 -10.65
CA ASN A 60 -7.90 9.66 -10.85
C ASN A 60 -7.80 8.53 -9.82
N PRO A 61 -8.32 8.70 -8.60
CA PRO A 61 -8.27 7.70 -7.53
C PRO A 61 -8.91 6.35 -7.86
N SER A 62 -9.73 6.26 -8.91
CA SER A 62 -10.37 5.03 -9.39
C SER A 62 -9.81 4.55 -10.73
N HIS A 63 -8.61 5.03 -11.14
CA HIS A 63 -7.99 4.59 -12.39
C HIS A 63 -7.75 3.06 -12.35
N PRO A 64 -8.07 2.32 -13.43
CA PRO A 64 -7.84 0.87 -13.47
C PRO A 64 -6.34 0.51 -13.35
N GLU A 65 -5.46 1.40 -13.80
CA GLU A 65 -3.99 1.28 -13.66
C GLU A 65 -3.44 2.06 -12.45
N GLN A 66 -4.30 2.37 -11.48
CA GLN A 66 -3.86 3.01 -10.25
C GLN A 66 -2.86 2.12 -9.52
N ALA A 67 -1.66 2.66 -9.33
CA ALA A 67 -0.59 2.01 -8.61
C ALA A 67 -0.04 2.96 -7.55
N TYR A 68 0.49 2.39 -6.49
CA TYR A 68 1.04 3.11 -5.37
C TYR A 68 2.47 2.66 -5.17
N LYS A 69 3.31 3.58 -4.72
CA LYS A 69 4.71 3.28 -4.40
C LYS A 69 5.05 3.89 -3.06
N LEU A 70 5.95 3.27 -2.33
CA LEU A 70 6.55 3.89 -1.15
C LEU A 70 7.23 5.18 -1.60
N ALA A 71 6.84 6.29 -0.99
CA ALA A 71 7.61 7.52 -1.00
C ALA A 71 8.85 7.20 -0.16
N LEU A 72 9.82 6.52 -0.79
CA LEU A 72 11.10 6.23 -0.18
C LEU A 72 11.58 7.55 0.44
N PRO A 73 11.79 7.62 1.77
CA PRO A 73 12.56 8.73 2.30
C PRO A 73 13.89 8.62 1.58
N ASN A 74 14.29 9.68 0.88
CA ASN A 74 15.60 9.83 0.26
C ASN A 74 16.66 9.20 1.18
N HIS A 75 17.07 7.95 0.92
CA HIS A 75 18.29 7.42 1.47
C HIS A 75 19.39 8.01 0.58
N ARG A 76 19.60 9.31 0.73
CA ARG A 76 20.89 9.93 0.39
C ARG A 76 21.84 9.52 1.51
N GLN A 77 22.48 8.37 1.33
CA GLN A 77 23.78 8.09 1.92
C GLN A 77 24.79 8.19 0.78
#